data_AF-A0A933C0E7-F1
#
_entry.id   AF-A0A933C0E7-F1
#
_cell.length_a   1.000
_cell.length_b   1.000
_cell.length_c   1.000
_cell.angle_alpha   90.00
_cell.angle_beta   90.00
_cell.angle_gamma   90.00
#
_symmetry.space_group_name_H-M   'P 1'
#
loop_
_entity.id
_entity.type
_entity.pdbx_description
1 polymer ?
#
loop_
_entity_poly.entity_id
_entity_poly.type
_entity_poly.pdbx_seq_one_letter_code
_entity_poly.pdbx_strand_id
1 'polypeptide(L)'
;TKAFAEGPKYDIPILRNLRAGATPTEHAIAAATVEAVRLLGAPAVVTFTRTGGTARLVSSYRPPVPILGVTDQERTWRQLSLVWGVHPVLCKVEINYENMLARAREYLFSNALARPQDRVVVTAGVPFHVRGTTNMLRVEVL
;
A
#
# COMPACT_ATOMS: atom_id res chain seq x y z
N THR A 1 -10.43 -9.23 -22.42
CA THR A 1 -9.35 -8.56 -23.19
C THR A 1 -8.21 -8.27 -22.24
N LYS A 2 -7.00 -8.83 -22.47
CA LYS A 2 -5.87 -8.91 -21.51
C LYS A 2 -5.36 -7.58 -20.93
N ALA A 3 -5.77 -6.43 -21.48
CA ALA A 3 -5.36 -5.10 -21.03
C ALA A 3 -5.87 -4.70 -19.62
N PHE A 4 -6.97 -5.29 -19.13
CA PHE A 4 -7.47 -5.01 -17.77
C PHE A 4 -6.69 -5.69 -16.65
N ALA A 5 -5.97 -6.78 -16.96
CA ALA A 5 -5.23 -7.55 -15.95
C ALA A 5 -3.82 -7.01 -15.70
N GLU A 6 -3.22 -6.30 -16.66
CA GLU A 6 -1.80 -5.94 -16.60
C GLU A 6 -1.51 -4.46 -16.28
N GLY A 7 -2.51 -3.58 -16.41
CA GLY A 7 -2.35 -2.16 -16.11
C GLY A 7 -1.24 -1.46 -16.94
N PRO A 8 -1.14 -0.11 -16.86
CA PRO A 8 -0.05 0.62 -17.50
C PRO A 8 1.29 0.41 -16.76
N LYS A 9 2.33 -0.04 -17.49
CA LYS A 9 3.70 -0.17 -16.98
C LYS A 9 4.42 1.18 -17.04
N TYR A 10 4.72 1.75 -15.87
CA TYR A 10 5.55 2.95 -15.76
C TYR A 10 6.94 2.57 -15.23
N ASP A 11 7.98 2.78 -16.02
CA ASP A 11 9.37 2.73 -15.56
C ASP A 11 9.75 4.12 -15.07
N ILE A 12 9.64 4.32 -13.75
CA ILE A 12 9.96 5.59 -13.10
C ILE A 12 11.38 5.46 -12.54
N PRO A 13 12.36 6.27 -13.01
CA PRO A 13 13.69 6.28 -12.42
C PRO A 13 13.58 6.68 -10.94
N ILE A 14 13.94 5.76 -10.05
CA ILE A 14 13.65 5.82 -8.59
C ILE A 14 14.25 7.07 -7.89
N LEU A 15 15.22 7.77 -8.50
CA LEU A 15 16.13 8.64 -7.77
C LEU A 15 16.33 10.07 -8.29
N ARG A 16 15.75 10.49 -9.42
CA ARG A 16 16.20 11.78 -10.01
C ARG A 16 15.67 13.04 -9.33
N ASN A 17 14.61 12.96 -8.53
CA ASN A 17 14.12 14.03 -7.65
C ASN A 17 13.25 13.40 -6.55
N LEU A 18 13.72 13.33 -5.30
CA LEU A 18 12.87 12.95 -4.17
C LEU A 18 11.67 13.91 -4.16
N ARG A 19 10.46 13.36 -4.18
CA ARG A 19 9.23 14.17 -4.29
C ARG A 19 9.08 14.98 -3.01
N ALA A 20 8.77 16.27 -3.15
CA ALA A 20 8.55 17.12 -2.00
C ALA A 20 7.45 16.54 -1.07
N GLY A 21 7.70 16.52 0.24
CA GLY A 21 6.72 16.10 1.24
C GLY A 21 6.90 14.71 1.84
N ALA A 22 7.92 13.94 1.45
CA ALA A 22 8.31 12.68 2.09
C ALA A 22 9.82 12.64 2.37
N THR A 23 10.23 11.91 3.42
CA THR A 23 11.65 11.79 3.76
C THR A 23 12.39 10.79 2.84
N PRO A 24 13.73 10.84 2.75
CA PRO A 24 14.50 9.85 1.99
C PRO A 24 14.21 8.40 2.40
N THR A 25 13.98 8.15 3.70
CA THR A 25 13.61 6.82 4.21
C THR A 25 12.26 6.36 3.66
N GLU A 26 11.25 7.23 3.68
CA GLU A 26 9.93 6.89 3.15
C GLU A 26 9.99 6.60 1.65
N HIS A 27 10.80 7.37 0.91
CA HIS A 27 11.06 7.12 -0.50
C HIS A 27 11.73 5.77 -0.76
N ALA A 28 12.74 5.42 0.04
CA ALA A 28 13.43 4.12 -0.07
C ALA A 28 12.46 2.96 0.19
N ILE A 29 11.64 3.04 1.23
CA ILE A 29 10.64 2.02 1.55
C ILE A 29 9.57 1.89 0.47
N ALA A 30 9.07 3.02 -0.06
CA ALA A 30 8.07 3.00 -1.12
C ALA A 30 8.63 2.39 -2.42
N ALA A 31 9.86 2.75 -2.81
CA ALA A 31 10.53 2.17 -3.96
C ALA A 31 10.77 0.65 -3.76
N ALA A 32 11.29 0.26 -2.60
CA ALA A 32 11.52 -1.15 -2.27
C ALA A 32 10.21 -1.95 -2.25
N THR A 33 9.11 -1.35 -1.82
CA THR A 33 7.78 -1.98 -1.81
C THR A 33 7.30 -2.29 -3.22
N VAL A 34 7.42 -1.33 -4.15
CA VAL A 34 7.03 -1.53 -5.55
C VAL A 34 7.92 -2.58 -6.21
N GLU A 35 9.22 -2.58 -5.93
CA GLU A 35 10.15 -3.57 -6.49
C GLU A 35 9.89 -4.97 -5.91
N ALA A 36 9.68 -5.08 -4.60
CA ALA A 36 9.35 -6.35 -3.96
C ALA A 36 8.07 -6.97 -4.55
N VAL A 37 7.05 -6.15 -4.84
CA VAL A 37 5.85 -6.61 -5.53
C VAL A 37 6.18 -7.22 -6.90
N ARG A 38 6.99 -6.52 -7.71
CA ARG A 38 7.38 -6.99 -9.05
C ARG A 38 8.14 -8.32 -8.97
N LEU A 39 9.10 -8.42 -8.06
CA LEU A 39 9.96 -9.60 -7.90
C LEU A 39 9.19 -10.81 -7.34
N LEU A 40 8.25 -10.59 -6.42
CA LEU A 40 7.50 -11.67 -5.78
C LEU A 40 6.26 -12.10 -6.56
N GLY A 41 5.85 -11.32 -7.57
CA GLY A 41 4.56 -11.50 -8.24
C GLY A 41 3.38 -11.30 -7.28
N ALA A 42 3.55 -10.44 -6.27
CA ALA A 42 2.51 -10.19 -5.27
C ALA A 42 1.29 -9.55 -5.92
N PRO A 43 0.05 -9.99 -5.61
CA PRO A 43 -1.14 -9.50 -6.30
C PRO A 43 -1.58 -8.11 -5.81
N ALA A 44 -1.07 -7.64 -4.67
CA ALA A 44 -1.42 -6.34 -4.10
C ALA A 44 -0.32 -5.81 -3.17
N VAL A 45 -0.30 -4.48 -2.99
CA VAL A 45 0.37 -3.81 -1.87
C VAL A 45 -0.65 -3.53 -0.78
N VAL A 46 -0.31 -3.78 0.48
CA VAL A 46 -1.11 -3.32 1.63
C VAL A 46 -0.38 -2.18 2.32
N THR A 47 -1.07 -1.07 2.53
CA THR A 47 -0.51 0.13 3.19
C THR A 47 -1.32 0.44 4.43
N PHE A 48 -0.67 0.47 5.59
CA PHE A 48 -1.30 0.94 6.84
C PHE A 48 -0.98 2.42 7.02
N THR A 49 -2.01 3.26 7.07
CA THR A 49 -1.82 4.71 7.08
C THR A 49 -2.93 5.45 7.80
N ARG A 50 -2.56 6.40 8.66
CA ARG A 50 -3.54 7.24 9.36
C ARG A 50 -3.92 8.50 8.58
N THR A 51 -2.93 9.16 7.96
CA THR A 51 -3.12 10.41 7.20
C THR A 51 -3.15 10.22 5.68
N GLY A 52 -2.84 9.01 5.21
CA GLY A 52 -2.79 8.69 3.78
C GLY A 52 -1.43 8.96 3.11
N GLY A 53 -0.45 9.54 3.82
CA GLY A 53 0.87 9.87 3.27
C GLY A 53 1.56 8.67 2.62
N THR A 54 1.67 7.56 3.35
CA THR A 54 2.26 6.30 2.87
C THR A 54 1.56 5.77 1.61
N ALA A 55 0.23 5.68 1.61
CA ALA A 55 -0.52 5.17 0.46
C ALA A 55 -0.35 6.07 -0.79
N ARG A 56 -0.36 7.40 -0.60
CA ARG A 56 -0.08 8.36 -1.68
C ARG A 56 1.34 8.24 -2.20
N LEU A 57 2.31 8.06 -1.31
CA LEU A 57 3.71 7.89 -1.69
C LEU A 57 3.89 6.62 -2.51
N VAL A 58 3.41 5.47 -2.04
CA VAL A 58 3.45 4.22 -2.80
C VAL A 58 2.74 4.37 -4.15
N SER A 59 1.53 4.96 -4.19
CA SER A 59 0.79 5.24 -5.43
C SER A 59 1.60 6.08 -6.43
N SER A 60 2.39 7.03 -5.94
CA SER A 60 3.23 7.87 -6.79
C SER A 60 4.33 7.07 -7.51
N TYR A 61 4.78 5.93 -6.97
CA TYR A 61 5.71 5.01 -7.63
C TYR A 61 5.04 4.09 -8.66
N ARG A 62 3.71 4.21 -8.85
CA ARG A 62 2.92 3.50 -9.86
C ARG A 62 3.18 1.98 -9.86
N PRO A 63 2.92 1.28 -8.73
CA PRO A 63 2.94 -0.17 -8.74
C PRO A 63 1.96 -0.71 -9.80
N PRO A 64 2.28 -1.82 -10.46
CA PRO A 64 1.41 -2.44 -11.46
C PRO A 64 0.23 -3.22 -10.85
N VAL A 65 0.04 -3.13 -9.53
CA VAL A 65 -0.95 -3.89 -8.75
C VAL A 65 -1.78 -2.94 -7.89
N PRO A 66 -3.00 -3.32 -7.47
CA PRO A 66 -3.80 -2.51 -6.55
C PRO A 66 -3.08 -2.24 -5.22
N ILE A 67 -3.29 -1.05 -4.68
CA ILE A 67 -2.78 -0.63 -3.37
C ILE A 67 -3.95 -0.59 -2.39
N LEU A 68 -3.92 -1.41 -1.37
CA LEU A 68 -4.90 -1.38 -0.30
C LEU A 68 -4.51 -0.34 0.76
N GLY A 69 -5.30 0.72 0.89
CA GLY A 69 -5.09 1.79 1.86
C GLY A 69 -5.89 1.57 3.14
N VAL A 70 -5.34 0.86 4.12
CA VAL A 70 -6.03 0.58 5.38
C VAL A 70 -5.83 1.75 6.35
N THR A 71 -6.93 2.31 6.84
CA THR A 71 -6.93 3.47 7.73
C THR A 71 -8.06 3.39 8.75
N ASP A 72 -7.82 3.98 9.92
CA ASP A 72 -8.80 4.18 10.99
C ASP A 72 -9.59 5.50 10.85
N GLN A 73 -9.13 6.39 9.96
CA GLN A 73 -9.68 7.73 9.82
C GLN A 73 -10.65 7.80 8.63
N GLU A 74 -11.94 8.04 8.89
CA GLU A 74 -12.94 8.13 7.81
C GLU A 74 -12.62 9.24 6.80
N ARG A 75 -12.04 10.35 7.27
CA ARG A 75 -11.58 11.44 6.40
C ARG A 75 -10.52 10.94 5.42
N THR A 76 -9.51 10.22 5.93
CA THR A 76 -8.44 9.65 5.11
C THR A 76 -9.00 8.61 4.15
N TRP A 77 -9.90 7.74 4.62
CA TRP A 77 -10.57 6.73 3.80
C TRP A 77 -11.25 7.35 2.58
N ARG A 78 -12.08 8.38 2.77
CA ARG A 78 -12.74 9.11 1.68
C ARG A 78 -11.74 9.79 0.73
N GLN A 79 -10.68 10.39 1.28
CA GLN A 79 -9.66 11.07 0.49
C GLN A 79 -8.81 10.12 -0.37
N LEU A 80 -8.56 8.90 0.13
CA LEU A 80 -7.78 7.89 -0.57
C LEU A 80 -8.56 7.30 -1.76
N SER A 81 -9.89 7.36 -1.78
CA SER A 81 -10.70 6.96 -2.94
C SER A 81 -10.40 7.76 -4.22
N LEU A 82 -9.79 8.94 -4.08
CA LEU A 82 -9.38 9.79 -5.21
C LEU A 82 -7.90 9.57 -5.61
N VAL A 83 -7.17 8.70 -4.90
CA VAL A 83 -5.76 8.46 -5.14
C VAL A 83 -5.61 7.31 -6.13
N TRP A 84 -4.83 7.54 -7.18
CA TRP A 84 -4.63 6.59 -8.27
C TRP A 84 -4.19 5.21 -7.75
N GLY A 85 -4.88 4.15 -8.19
CA GLY A 85 -4.56 2.76 -7.84
C GLY A 85 -4.81 2.38 -6.38
N VAL A 86 -5.34 3.28 -5.54
CA VAL A 86 -5.61 3.02 -4.13
C VAL A 86 -7.06 2.58 -3.93
N HIS A 87 -7.22 1.42 -3.26
CA HIS A 87 -8.48 0.90 -2.75
C HIS A 87 -8.51 1.12 -1.23
N PRO A 88 -9.26 2.10 -0.72
CA PRO A 88 -9.23 2.42 0.69
C PRO A 88 -10.12 1.50 1.52
N VAL A 89 -9.60 1.05 2.66
CA VAL A 89 -10.29 0.16 3.60
C VAL A 89 -10.34 0.82 4.97
N LEU A 90 -11.56 0.95 5.50
CA LEU A 90 -11.78 1.50 6.82
C LEU A 90 -11.67 0.39 7.88
N CYS A 91 -10.83 0.59 8.88
CA CYS A 91 -10.63 -0.29 10.02
C CYS A 91 -11.00 0.47 11.30
N LYS A 92 -12.21 0.23 11.84
CA LYS A 92 -12.73 0.94 13.04
C LYS A 92 -12.32 0.32 14.38
N VAL A 93 -11.53 -0.75 14.36
CA VAL A 93 -11.06 -1.45 15.56
C VAL A 93 -9.73 -0.85 16.05
N GLU A 94 -9.22 -1.35 17.17
CA GLU A 94 -7.93 -0.94 17.73
C GLU A 94 -6.79 -1.06 16.71
N ILE A 95 -5.96 -0.02 16.64
CA ILE A 95 -4.86 0.13 15.68
C ILE A 95 -3.68 -0.73 16.13
N ASN A 96 -3.68 -1.99 15.68
CA ASN A 96 -2.53 -2.86 15.74
C ASN A 96 -2.35 -3.61 14.42
N TYR A 97 -1.15 -4.20 14.23
CA TYR A 97 -0.79 -4.86 12.97
C TYR A 97 -1.76 -5.99 12.61
N GLU A 98 -2.09 -6.85 13.58
CA GLU A 98 -2.92 -8.04 13.37
C GLU A 98 -4.35 -7.67 12.94
N ASN A 99 -4.98 -6.72 13.62
CA ASN A 99 -6.33 -6.24 13.29
C ASN A 99 -6.37 -5.60 11.91
N MET A 100 -5.38 -4.77 11.57
CA MET A 100 -5.30 -4.13 10.27
C MET A 100 -5.02 -5.14 9.15
N LEU A 101 -4.19 -6.15 9.41
CA LEU A 101 -3.91 -7.22 8.46
C LEU A 101 -5.12 -8.14 8.26
N ALA A 102 -5.83 -8.49 9.32
CA ALA A 102 -7.07 -9.25 9.23
C ALA A 102 -8.11 -8.53 8.37
N ARG A 103 -8.27 -7.21 8.58
CA ARG A 103 -9.18 -6.40 7.77
C ARG A 103 -8.74 -6.31 6.31
N ALA A 104 -7.43 -6.24 6.07
CA ALA A 104 -6.87 -6.28 4.71
C ALA A 104 -7.15 -7.62 4.02
N ARG A 105 -6.89 -8.75 4.70
CA ARG A 105 -7.15 -10.11 4.21
C ARG A 105 -8.61 -10.28 3.79
N GLU A 106 -9.54 -9.91 4.68
CA GLU A 106 -10.97 -9.99 4.42
C GLU A 106 -11.33 -9.23 3.14
N TYR A 107 -10.87 -7.98 3.00
CA TYR A 107 -11.15 -7.19 1.81
C TYR A 107 -10.57 -7.80 0.53
N LEU A 108 -9.32 -8.28 0.58
CA LEU A 108 -8.66 -8.88 -0.58
C LEU A 108 -9.41 -10.11 -1.08
N PHE A 109 -9.85 -10.99 -0.17
CA PHE A 109 -10.61 -12.18 -0.53
C PHE A 109 -12.02 -11.86 -1.01
N SER A 110 -12.75 -10.98 -0.32
CA SER A 110 -14.12 -10.60 -0.71
C SER A 110 -14.20 -9.91 -2.07
N ASN A 111 -13.12 -9.27 -2.52
CA ASN A 111 -13.05 -8.59 -3.81
C ASN A 111 -12.28 -9.39 -4.88
N ALA A 112 -11.92 -10.65 -4.60
CA ALA A 112 -11.14 -11.52 -5.49
C ALA A 112 -9.82 -10.89 -5.97
N LEU A 113 -9.19 -10.06 -5.13
CA LEU A 113 -7.92 -9.39 -5.41
C LEU A 113 -6.71 -10.24 -5.02
N ALA A 114 -6.89 -11.25 -4.17
CA ALA A 114 -5.87 -12.22 -3.82
C ALA A 114 -6.52 -13.56 -3.44
N ARG A 115 -5.70 -14.62 -3.38
CA ARG A 115 -6.10 -15.98 -3.01
C ARG A 115 -5.35 -16.44 -1.76
N PRO A 116 -5.88 -17.43 -1.02
CA PRO A 116 -5.12 -18.05 0.07
C PRO A 116 -3.75 -18.52 -0.41
N GLN A 117 -2.73 -18.35 0.44
CA GLN A 117 -1.31 -18.60 0.14
C GLN A 117 -0.63 -17.60 -0.82
N ASP A 118 -1.34 -16.60 -1.36
CA ASP A 118 -0.68 -15.50 -2.06
C ASP A 118 0.20 -14.70 -1.09
N ARG A 119 1.30 -14.16 -1.61
CA ARG A 119 2.19 -13.26 -0.86
C ARG A 119 1.85 -11.82 -1.17
N VAL A 120 1.57 -11.01 -0.16
CA VAL A 120 1.39 -9.56 -0.32
C VAL A 120 2.54 -8.80 0.32
N VAL A 121 2.80 -7.59 -0.19
CA VAL A 121 3.79 -6.69 0.40
C VAL A 121 3.06 -5.66 1.25
N VAL A 122 3.35 -5.63 2.54
CA VAL A 122 2.79 -4.71 3.52
C VAL A 122 3.80 -3.60 3.81
N THR A 123 3.36 -2.35 3.83
CA THR A 123 4.16 -1.21 4.28
C THR A 123 3.39 -0.29 5.20
N ALA A 124 4.09 0.30 6.17
CA ALA A 124 3.50 1.20 7.15
C ALA A 124 4.56 2.13 7.72
N GLY A 125 4.11 3.11 8.50
CA GLY A 125 4.96 3.76 9.49
C GLY A 125 4.70 3.23 10.88
N VAL A 126 5.74 2.71 11.53
CA VAL A 126 5.67 2.21 12.92
C VAL A 126 6.44 3.18 13.82
N PRO A 127 5.85 3.66 14.93
CA PRO A 127 4.51 3.33 15.45
C PRO A 127 3.37 3.93 14.60
N PHE A 128 2.27 3.16 14.44
CA PHE A 128 1.14 3.49 13.54
C PHE A 128 0.44 4.83 13.83
N HIS A 129 0.59 5.34 15.04
CA HIS A 129 -0.04 6.57 15.50
C HIS A 129 0.74 7.83 15.13
N VAL A 130 1.98 7.69 14.66
CA VAL A 130 2.86 8.81 14.34
C VAL A 130 2.88 9.02 12.83
N ARG A 131 2.70 10.27 12.40
CA ARG A 131 2.76 10.65 10.98
C ARG A 131 4.20 10.71 10.50
N GLY A 132 4.43 10.39 9.23
CA GLY A 132 5.71 10.65 8.55
C GLY A 132 6.81 9.64 8.87
N THR A 133 6.44 8.49 9.42
CA THR A 133 7.37 7.44 9.83
C THR A 133 7.31 6.22 8.93
N THR A 134 7.03 6.35 7.62
CA THR A 134 7.00 5.17 6.72
C THR A 134 8.37 4.48 6.68
N ASN A 135 8.53 3.42 7.48
CA ASN A 135 9.82 2.81 7.83
C ASN A 135 9.77 1.27 7.79
N MET A 136 8.64 0.68 7.43
CA MET A 136 8.44 -0.77 7.45
C MET A 136 8.03 -1.29 6.07
N LEU A 137 8.67 -2.39 5.67
CA LEU A 137 8.25 -3.28 4.58
C LEU A 137 8.25 -4.71 5.14
N ARG A 138 7.15 -5.43 4.95
CA ARG A 138 7.00 -6.82 5.37
C ARG A 138 6.29 -7.62 4.29
N VAL A 139 6.72 -8.84 4.04
CA VAL A 139 6.03 -9.77 3.15
C VAL A 139 5.16 -10.67 3.99
N GLU A 140 3.88 -10.76 3.66
CA GLU A 140 2.90 -11.59 4.37
C GLU A 140 2.33 -12.65 3.45
N VAL A 141 2.15 -13.85 3.99
CA VAL A 141 1.36 -14.90 3.35
C VAL A 141 -0.09 -14.76 3.81
N LEU A 142 -1.02 -14.68 2.86
CA LEU A 142 -2.44 -14.48 3.13
C LEU A 142 -3.15 -15.74 3.61
#